data_AF-A0A4P2VDF4-F1
#
_entry.id   AF-A0A4P2VDF4-F1
#
_cell.length_a   1.000
_cell.length_b   1.000
_cell.length_c   1.000
_cell.angle_alpha   90.00
_cell.angle_beta   90.00
_cell.angle_gamma   90.00
#
_symmetry.space_group_name_H-M   'P 1'
#
loop_
_entity.id
_entity.type
_entity.pdbx_description
1 polymer ?
#
loop_
_entity_poly.entity_id
_entity_poly.type
_entity_poly.pdbx_seq_one_letter_code
_entity_poly.pdbx_strand_id
1 'polypeptide(L)'
;MRIRKGVARPAYLTQDDAAAVREVLGAFSSAVAGSWKYAELEERISQISRIYDRRLVRGLSSLMERRLTLSQASGISPVELRRLLFSMGPVISREERDALIASVASKFNTSMDEVERAIFSDVEREKLVAGLEALGPGDLIAWYNAELTETLLARSVSLRISAARLWSAILRRIKRLGLMYEVIEGEGTPSIEVTGPASVLGIHDRYSRAASGLVPVLLDVGEWRMEGRIRLGTREMGFSVDSSSAEMRYPPDVVGRSIRTFDSSIEERLHRALLQAAPDLKVSREPAPLDAGPGVMVPDFAVDVDGHRVFIEVVGFWTPEYLRRKVEKLRRVRGVDMILLVDGSIGFPRADVPSEVIFYRGNDIPLKRLLTSIRGRSSQGVDVNAAVQSPGHSGPPIAGLDALLEGLMGSTFDEVERRLRPILGENWLDAIESNGYYFEWGSLDVRDARLRRRG
;
A
#
# COMPACT_ATOMS: atom_id res chain seq x y z
N MET A 1 -20.75 1.39 -0.55
CA MET A 1 -20.88 1.14 0.90
C MET A 1 -22.33 1.00 1.28
N ARG A 2 -22.65 0.04 2.16
CA ARG A 2 -23.95 -0.13 2.81
C ARG A 2 -23.80 0.19 4.29
N ILE A 3 -24.79 0.85 4.88
CA ILE A 3 -24.80 1.17 6.31
C ILE A 3 -25.79 0.23 7.00
N ARG A 4 -25.36 -0.50 8.02
CA ARG A 4 -26.25 -1.37 8.82
C ARG A 4 -25.91 -1.24 10.30
N LYS A 5 -26.90 -0.91 11.13
CA LYS A 5 -26.77 -0.73 12.59
C LYS A 5 -25.61 0.21 12.99
N GLY A 6 -25.41 1.31 12.25
CA GLY A 6 -24.36 2.28 12.54
C GLY A 6 -22.94 1.86 12.10
N VAL A 7 -22.79 0.68 11.50
CA VAL A 7 -21.52 0.20 10.94
C VAL A 7 -21.54 0.32 9.42
N ALA A 8 -20.47 0.86 8.90
CA ALA A 8 -20.22 1.09 7.49
C ALA A 8 -19.58 -0.18 6.91
N ARG A 9 -20.22 -0.80 5.92
CA ARG A 9 -19.70 -2.01 5.25
C ARG A 9 -19.43 -1.73 3.77
N PRO A 10 -18.26 -2.11 3.24
CA PRO A 10 -18.05 -2.14 1.81
C PRO A 10 -19.13 -3.00 1.13
N ALA A 11 -19.59 -2.56 -0.03
CA ALA A 11 -20.52 -3.34 -0.85
C ALA A 11 -19.69 -4.18 -1.80
N TYR A 12 -19.00 -5.18 -1.26
CA TYR A 12 -18.22 -6.12 -2.06
C TYR A 12 -19.13 -6.91 -2.97
N LEU A 13 -18.61 -7.22 -4.16
CA LEU A 13 -19.29 -8.05 -5.15
C LEU A 13 -19.10 -9.51 -4.81
N THR A 14 -20.16 -10.27 -5.05
CA THR A 14 -20.20 -11.72 -4.91
C THR A 14 -20.59 -12.37 -6.25
N GLN A 15 -20.76 -13.68 -6.26
CA GLN A 15 -21.26 -14.40 -7.45
C GLN A 15 -22.69 -13.96 -7.85
N ASP A 16 -23.46 -13.36 -6.93
CA ASP A 16 -24.78 -12.83 -7.22
C ASP A 16 -24.72 -11.63 -8.19
N ASP A 17 -23.61 -10.89 -8.20
CA ASP A 17 -23.38 -9.76 -9.10
C ASP A 17 -22.85 -10.18 -10.48
N ALA A 18 -22.59 -11.48 -10.69
CA ALA A 18 -21.93 -11.99 -11.89
C ALA A 18 -22.70 -11.70 -13.19
N ALA A 19 -24.03 -11.52 -13.13
CA ALA A 19 -24.82 -11.12 -14.30
C ALA A 19 -24.43 -9.72 -14.81
N ALA A 20 -24.34 -8.73 -13.91
CA ALA A 20 -23.93 -7.36 -14.26
C ALA A 20 -22.47 -7.34 -14.75
N VAL A 21 -21.60 -8.11 -14.10
CA VAL A 21 -20.18 -8.24 -14.47
C VAL A 21 -20.03 -8.82 -15.87
N ARG A 22 -20.75 -9.90 -16.20
CA ARG A 22 -20.74 -10.51 -17.53
C ARG A 22 -21.27 -9.57 -18.60
N GLU A 23 -22.32 -8.80 -18.31
CA GLU A 23 -22.88 -7.84 -19.26
C GLU A 23 -21.86 -6.73 -19.61
N VAL A 24 -21.14 -6.20 -18.60
CA VAL A 24 -20.07 -5.22 -18.81
C VAL A 24 -18.93 -5.84 -19.61
N LEU A 25 -18.42 -7.01 -19.21
CA LEU A 25 -17.36 -7.72 -19.96
C LEU A 25 -17.76 -8.03 -21.41
N GLY A 26 -19.02 -8.38 -21.62
CA GLY A 26 -19.62 -8.61 -22.93
C GLY A 26 -19.58 -7.34 -23.79
N ALA A 27 -19.95 -6.18 -23.23
CA ALA A 27 -19.89 -4.90 -23.94
C ALA A 27 -18.47 -4.56 -24.42
N PHE A 28 -17.47 -4.72 -23.56
CA PHE A 28 -16.07 -4.48 -23.95
C PHE A 28 -15.59 -5.48 -24.99
N SER A 29 -15.93 -6.77 -24.85
CA SER A 29 -15.59 -7.81 -25.83
C SER A 29 -16.23 -7.53 -27.21
N SER A 30 -17.51 -7.13 -27.23
CA SER A 30 -18.23 -6.75 -28.44
C SER A 30 -17.65 -5.50 -29.08
N ALA A 31 -17.21 -4.52 -28.28
CA ALA A 31 -16.60 -3.30 -28.80
C ALA A 31 -15.29 -3.59 -29.56
N VAL A 32 -14.45 -4.49 -29.03
CA VAL A 32 -13.22 -4.93 -29.70
C VAL A 32 -13.54 -5.71 -30.97
N ALA A 33 -14.44 -6.71 -30.87
CA ALA A 33 -14.80 -7.57 -32.00
C ALA A 33 -15.47 -6.78 -33.14
N GLY A 34 -16.27 -5.76 -32.80
CA GLY A 34 -16.96 -4.90 -33.75
C GLY A 34 -16.17 -3.66 -34.16
N SER A 35 -14.96 -3.44 -33.66
CA SER A 35 -14.17 -2.22 -33.88
C SER A 35 -14.99 -0.94 -33.61
N TRP A 36 -15.75 -0.93 -32.52
CA TRP A 36 -16.60 0.21 -32.15
C TRP A 36 -15.75 1.45 -31.85
N LYS A 37 -16.33 2.62 -32.09
CA LYS A 37 -15.83 3.87 -31.50
C LYS A 37 -16.01 3.84 -29.99
N TYR A 38 -15.12 4.52 -29.27
CA TYR A 38 -15.21 4.62 -27.82
C TYR A 38 -16.56 5.23 -27.36
N ALA A 39 -17.11 6.18 -28.11
CA ALA A 39 -18.46 6.73 -27.86
C ALA A 39 -19.57 5.67 -27.88
N GLU A 40 -19.50 4.68 -28.78
CA GLU A 40 -20.50 3.61 -28.89
C GLU A 40 -20.40 2.67 -27.67
N LEU A 41 -19.18 2.39 -27.21
CA LEU A 41 -18.95 1.67 -25.96
C LEU A 41 -19.51 2.45 -24.76
N GLU A 42 -19.25 3.75 -24.65
CA GLU A 42 -19.83 4.60 -23.59
C GLU A 42 -21.37 4.54 -23.60
N GLU A 43 -21.99 4.60 -24.78
CA GLU A 43 -23.43 4.48 -24.94
C GLU A 43 -23.94 3.11 -24.49
N ARG A 44 -23.26 2.02 -24.88
CA ARG A 44 -23.61 0.67 -24.43
C ARG A 44 -23.52 0.53 -22.92
N ILE A 45 -22.46 1.05 -22.29
CA ILE A 45 -22.30 1.06 -20.82
C ILE A 45 -23.39 1.90 -20.15
N SER A 46 -23.79 3.02 -20.77
CA SER A 46 -24.91 3.85 -20.30
C SER A 46 -26.24 3.09 -20.33
N GLN A 47 -26.50 2.29 -21.37
CA GLN A 47 -27.68 1.43 -21.45
C GLN A 47 -27.68 0.36 -20.34
N ILE A 48 -26.54 -0.29 -20.10
CA ILE A 48 -26.38 -1.28 -19.01
C ILE A 48 -26.64 -0.63 -17.65
N SER A 49 -26.17 0.61 -17.46
CA SER A 49 -26.40 1.40 -16.24
C SER A 49 -27.86 1.81 -16.00
N ARG A 50 -28.78 1.57 -16.95
CA ARG A 50 -30.24 1.74 -16.75
C ARG A 50 -30.88 0.49 -16.14
N ILE A 51 -30.25 -0.67 -16.28
CA ILE A 51 -30.74 -1.97 -15.80
C ILE A 51 -30.13 -2.29 -14.43
N TYR A 52 -28.84 -2.02 -14.26
CA TYR A 52 -28.08 -2.33 -13.05
C TYR A 52 -27.72 -1.05 -12.26
N ASP A 53 -27.20 -1.22 -11.04
CA ASP A 53 -26.74 -0.09 -10.22
C ASP A 53 -25.66 0.74 -10.97
N ARG A 54 -25.91 2.04 -11.13
CA ARG A 54 -25.03 2.93 -11.89
C ARG A 54 -23.61 3.01 -11.30
N ARG A 55 -23.46 2.93 -9.98
CA ARG A 55 -22.14 3.02 -9.32
C ARG A 55 -21.34 1.75 -9.58
N LEU A 56 -22.01 0.59 -9.52
CA LEU A 56 -21.43 -0.69 -9.88
C LEU A 56 -20.92 -0.68 -11.33
N VAL A 57 -21.80 -0.39 -12.29
CA VAL A 57 -21.45 -0.42 -13.72
C VAL A 57 -20.32 0.56 -14.03
N ARG A 58 -20.35 1.77 -13.46
CA ARG A 58 -19.28 2.76 -13.61
C ARG A 58 -17.95 2.26 -13.06
N GLY A 59 -17.96 1.62 -11.89
CA GLY A 59 -16.73 1.08 -11.29
C GLY A 59 -16.15 -0.08 -12.11
N LEU A 60 -16.99 -1.00 -12.59
CA LEU A 60 -16.56 -2.08 -13.49
C LEU A 60 -16.02 -1.54 -14.82
N SER A 61 -16.71 -0.58 -15.44
CA SER A 61 -16.26 0.08 -16.68
C SER A 61 -14.89 0.73 -16.50
N SER A 62 -14.70 1.47 -15.40
CA SER A 62 -13.43 2.14 -15.12
C SER A 62 -12.26 1.17 -14.96
N LEU A 63 -12.48 -0.03 -14.42
CA LEU A 63 -11.44 -1.06 -14.35
C LEU A 63 -11.13 -1.64 -15.73
N MET A 64 -12.15 -1.90 -16.54
CA MET A 64 -11.99 -2.42 -17.91
C MET A 64 -11.35 -1.40 -18.85
N GLU A 65 -11.65 -0.11 -18.70
CA GLU A 65 -11.00 0.99 -19.45
C GLU A 65 -9.48 1.02 -19.25
N ARG A 66 -8.98 0.66 -18.06
CA ARG A 66 -7.52 0.57 -17.81
C ARG A 66 -6.84 -0.55 -18.59
N ARG A 67 -7.63 -1.48 -19.14
CA ARG A 67 -7.18 -2.63 -19.96
C ARG A 67 -7.49 -2.46 -21.43
N LEU A 68 -8.02 -1.30 -21.81
CA LEU A 68 -8.43 -0.97 -23.17
C LEU A 68 -7.26 -0.33 -23.92
N THR A 69 -7.07 -0.77 -25.16
CA THR A 69 -6.17 -0.10 -26.11
C THR A 69 -7.04 0.59 -27.15
N LEU A 70 -6.96 1.93 -27.21
CA LEU A 70 -7.60 2.71 -28.26
C LEU A 70 -6.67 2.83 -29.47
N SER A 71 -7.24 2.91 -30.67
CA SER A 71 -6.49 3.11 -31.91
C SER A 71 -5.61 4.36 -31.83
N GLN A 72 -4.40 4.28 -32.37
CA GLN A 72 -3.48 5.42 -32.44
C GLN A 72 -3.95 6.47 -33.45
N ALA A 73 -3.45 7.70 -33.29
CA ALA A 73 -3.71 8.79 -34.23
C ALA A 73 -3.16 8.44 -35.62
N SER A 74 -3.86 8.86 -36.67
CA SER A 74 -3.38 8.74 -38.05
C SER A 74 -2.05 9.48 -38.23
N GLY A 75 -1.24 9.08 -39.23
CA GLY A 75 -0.04 9.84 -39.62
C GLY A 75 -0.35 11.24 -40.17
N ILE A 76 -1.62 11.51 -40.49
CA ILE A 76 -2.15 12.81 -40.92
C ILE A 76 -2.58 13.61 -39.69
N SER A 77 -2.21 14.89 -39.63
CA SER A 77 -2.64 15.83 -38.59
C SER A 77 -4.16 16.08 -38.67
N PRO A 78 -4.96 15.68 -37.66
CA PRO A 78 -6.42 15.88 -37.68
C PRO A 78 -6.81 17.36 -37.69
N VAL A 79 -5.96 18.21 -37.11
CA VAL A 79 -6.17 19.67 -37.08
C VAL A 79 -6.02 20.27 -38.47
N GLU A 80 -4.97 19.88 -39.21
CA GLU A 80 -4.75 20.35 -40.58
C GLU A 80 -5.85 19.85 -41.52
N LEU A 81 -6.27 18.59 -41.33
CA LEU A 81 -7.32 17.97 -42.11
C LEU A 81 -8.66 18.67 -41.92
N ARG A 82 -9.07 18.95 -40.67
CA ARG A 82 -10.27 19.75 -40.36
C ARG A 82 -10.18 21.16 -40.90
N ARG A 83 -9.03 21.82 -40.77
CA ARG A 83 -8.83 23.19 -41.30
C ARG A 83 -9.03 23.23 -42.81
N LEU A 84 -8.48 22.25 -43.53
CA LEU A 84 -8.63 22.17 -44.98
C LEU A 84 -10.08 21.84 -45.37
N LEU A 85 -10.65 20.76 -44.84
CA LEU A 85 -12.00 20.30 -45.17
C LEU A 85 -13.04 21.39 -44.87
N PHE A 86 -12.99 22.01 -43.69
CA PHE A 86 -13.98 23.02 -43.30
C PHE A 86 -13.77 24.37 -43.98
N SER A 87 -12.57 24.67 -44.52
CA SER A 87 -12.33 25.88 -45.32
C SER A 87 -13.03 25.84 -46.69
N MET A 88 -13.39 24.64 -47.17
CA MET A 88 -14.07 24.44 -48.45
C MET A 88 -15.60 24.68 -48.38
N GLY A 89 -16.11 25.03 -47.19
CA GLY A 89 -17.52 25.35 -46.97
C GLY A 89 -18.39 24.11 -46.71
N PRO A 90 -19.69 24.32 -46.39
CA PRO A 90 -20.62 23.23 -46.17
C PRO A 90 -20.98 22.54 -47.51
N VAL A 91 -21.03 21.21 -47.49
CA VAL A 91 -21.55 20.39 -48.59
C VAL A 91 -22.96 19.93 -48.26
N ILE A 92 -23.86 19.94 -49.25
CA ILE A 92 -25.28 19.61 -49.05
C ILE A 92 -25.72 18.31 -49.74
N SER A 93 -24.91 17.78 -50.67
CA SER A 93 -25.15 16.50 -51.34
C SER A 93 -24.05 15.47 -51.01
N ARG A 94 -24.37 14.18 -51.17
CA ARG A 94 -23.39 13.09 -50.96
C ARG A 94 -22.32 13.12 -52.06
N GLU A 95 -22.72 13.44 -53.26
CA GLU A 95 -21.85 13.52 -54.44
C GLU A 95 -20.79 14.62 -54.26
N GLU A 96 -21.18 15.81 -53.80
CA GLU A 96 -20.24 16.89 -53.47
C GLU A 96 -19.31 16.52 -52.33
N ARG A 97 -19.84 15.87 -51.28
CA ARG A 97 -19.05 15.41 -50.13
C ARG A 97 -17.96 14.43 -50.58
N ASP A 98 -18.33 13.42 -51.35
CA ASP A 98 -17.41 12.36 -51.75
C ASP A 98 -16.34 12.90 -52.73
N ALA A 99 -16.71 13.80 -53.65
CA ALA A 99 -15.76 14.50 -54.50
C ALA A 99 -14.77 15.36 -53.70
N LEU A 100 -15.25 16.05 -52.66
CA LEU A 100 -14.41 16.86 -51.78
C LEU A 100 -13.44 15.98 -50.97
N ILE A 101 -13.93 14.91 -50.35
CA ILE A 101 -13.07 13.98 -49.59
C ILE A 101 -12.05 13.31 -50.52
N ALA A 102 -12.43 12.92 -51.74
CA ALA A 102 -11.52 12.37 -52.74
C ALA A 102 -10.40 13.38 -53.10
N SER A 103 -10.74 14.66 -53.27
CA SER A 103 -9.76 15.71 -53.55
C SER A 103 -8.74 15.88 -52.41
N VAL A 104 -9.22 15.83 -51.17
CA VAL A 104 -8.38 15.93 -49.97
C VAL A 104 -7.53 14.67 -49.80
N ALA A 105 -8.10 13.49 -50.00
CA ALA A 105 -7.37 12.23 -49.97
C ALA A 105 -6.21 12.22 -50.98
N SER A 106 -6.47 12.71 -52.20
CA SER A 106 -5.43 12.85 -53.23
C SER A 106 -4.32 13.82 -52.82
N LYS A 107 -4.65 14.92 -52.13
CA LYS A 107 -3.67 15.91 -51.64
C LYS A 107 -2.77 15.36 -50.52
N PHE A 108 -3.32 14.50 -49.67
CA PHE A 108 -2.58 13.84 -48.59
C PHE A 108 -1.97 12.49 -49.00
N ASN A 109 -2.06 12.11 -50.29
CA ASN A 109 -1.58 10.83 -50.82
C ASN A 109 -2.08 9.62 -50.02
N THR A 110 -3.39 9.62 -49.78
CA THR A 110 -4.09 8.67 -48.89
C THR A 110 -5.43 8.26 -49.52
N SER A 111 -6.20 7.39 -48.85
CA SER A 111 -7.55 7.01 -49.27
C SER A 111 -8.62 7.88 -48.62
N MET A 112 -9.81 7.91 -49.24
CA MET A 112 -10.98 8.58 -48.65
C MET A 112 -11.29 8.03 -47.25
N ASP A 113 -11.26 6.71 -47.09
CA ASP A 113 -11.50 6.06 -45.79
C ASP A 113 -10.48 6.47 -44.73
N GLU A 114 -9.21 6.66 -45.12
CA GLU A 114 -8.17 7.10 -44.18
C GLU A 114 -8.35 8.57 -43.79
N VAL A 115 -8.78 9.44 -44.71
CA VAL A 115 -9.20 10.81 -44.40
C VAL A 115 -10.37 10.83 -43.41
N GLU A 116 -11.39 10.00 -43.65
CA GLU A 116 -12.56 9.90 -42.78
C GLU A 116 -12.23 9.35 -41.39
N ARG A 117 -11.29 8.40 -41.29
CA ARG A 117 -10.79 7.92 -39.99
C ARG A 117 -9.88 8.93 -39.30
N ALA A 118 -9.12 9.72 -40.05
CA ALA A 118 -8.12 10.65 -39.52
C ALA A 118 -8.74 11.92 -38.92
N ILE A 119 -9.84 12.44 -39.49
CA ILE A 119 -10.41 13.77 -39.21
C ILE A 119 -10.66 14.07 -37.72
N PHE A 120 -11.08 13.07 -36.94
CA PHE A 120 -11.31 13.18 -35.50
C PHE A 120 -10.47 12.19 -34.68
N SER A 121 -9.38 11.66 -35.22
CA SER A 121 -8.54 10.67 -34.51
C SER A 121 -7.84 11.23 -33.26
N ASP A 122 -7.81 12.55 -33.08
CA ASP A 122 -7.38 13.24 -31.86
C ASP A 122 -8.48 13.30 -30.78
N VAL A 123 -9.74 13.10 -31.14
CA VAL A 123 -10.89 13.08 -30.22
C VAL A 123 -11.04 11.68 -29.63
N GLU A 124 -10.85 11.54 -28.31
CA GLU A 124 -10.88 10.23 -27.64
C GLU A 124 -12.16 9.42 -27.89
N ARG A 125 -13.32 10.08 -27.87
CA ARG A 125 -14.64 9.46 -28.14
C ARG A 125 -14.77 8.89 -29.57
N GLU A 126 -13.99 9.40 -30.52
CA GLU A 126 -14.00 8.96 -31.92
C GLU A 126 -12.96 7.87 -32.22
N LYS A 127 -12.06 7.57 -31.27
CA LYS A 127 -11.08 6.50 -31.42
C LYS A 127 -11.76 5.14 -31.41
N LEU A 128 -11.22 4.20 -32.18
CA LEU A 128 -11.70 2.82 -32.21
C LEU A 128 -11.14 2.04 -31.02
N VAL A 129 -11.93 1.10 -30.52
CA VAL A 129 -11.48 0.11 -29.55
C VAL A 129 -10.63 -0.93 -30.27
N ALA A 130 -9.30 -0.79 -30.16
CA ALA A 130 -8.34 -1.59 -30.92
C ALA A 130 -7.92 -2.88 -30.21
N GLY A 131 -8.03 -2.94 -28.88
CA GLY A 131 -7.66 -4.12 -28.12
C GLY A 131 -8.16 -4.09 -26.70
N LEU A 132 -8.21 -5.27 -26.08
CA LEU A 132 -8.58 -5.46 -24.69
C LEU A 132 -7.77 -6.61 -24.11
N GLU A 133 -7.13 -6.37 -22.97
CA GLU A 133 -6.50 -7.46 -22.24
C GLU A 133 -7.55 -8.33 -21.53
N ALA A 134 -7.50 -9.64 -21.77
CA ALA A 134 -8.51 -10.59 -21.29
C ALA A 134 -8.60 -10.63 -19.75
N LEU A 135 -9.81 -10.52 -19.21
CA LEU A 135 -10.12 -10.66 -17.78
C LEU A 135 -11.35 -11.55 -17.60
N GLY A 136 -11.28 -12.53 -16.70
CA GLY A 136 -12.44 -13.34 -16.34
C GLY A 136 -13.42 -12.58 -15.43
N PRO A 137 -14.70 -12.99 -15.36
CA PRO A 137 -15.67 -12.41 -14.42
C PRO A 137 -15.23 -12.49 -12.95
N GLY A 138 -14.65 -13.63 -12.54
CA GLY A 138 -14.15 -13.81 -11.18
C GLY A 138 -13.00 -12.87 -10.84
N ASP A 139 -12.04 -12.71 -11.76
CA ASP A 139 -10.91 -11.79 -11.56
C ASP A 139 -11.36 -10.33 -11.53
N LEU A 140 -12.35 -9.93 -12.34
CA LEU A 140 -12.92 -8.58 -12.30
C LEU A 140 -13.65 -8.30 -10.98
N ILE A 141 -14.39 -9.27 -10.45
CA ILE A 141 -15.02 -9.19 -9.12
C ILE A 141 -13.96 -9.00 -8.03
N ALA A 142 -12.94 -9.86 -8.04
CA ALA A 142 -11.87 -9.83 -7.04
C ALA A 142 -11.07 -8.52 -7.10
N TRP A 143 -10.81 -8.00 -8.30
CA TRP A 143 -10.12 -6.72 -8.49
C TRP A 143 -10.96 -5.54 -8.04
N TYR A 144 -12.26 -5.53 -8.38
CA TYR A 144 -13.19 -4.50 -7.90
C TYR A 144 -13.24 -4.47 -6.37
N ASN A 145 -13.27 -5.63 -5.72
CA ASN A 145 -13.27 -5.71 -4.26
C ASN A 145 -11.98 -5.18 -3.65
N ALA A 146 -10.83 -5.44 -4.26
CA ALA A 146 -9.55 -4.89 -3.83
C ALA A 146 -9.53 -3.35 -3.94
N GLU A 147 -9.96 -2.77 -5.07
CA GLU A 147 -10.02 -1.31 -5.29
C GLU A 147 -11.06 -0.63 -4.39
N LEU A 148 -12.16 -1.32 -4.06
CA LEU A 148 -13.14 -0.84 -3.10
C LEU A 148 -12.54 -0.77 -1.69
N THR A 149 -11.69 -1.74 -1.32
CA THR A 149 -10.93 -1.73 -0.07
C THR A 149 -9.89 -0.62 -0.06
N GLU A 150 -9.16 -0.39 -1.16
CA GLU A 150 -8.25 0.75 -1.29
C GLU A 150 -8.99 2.08 -1.05
N THR A 151 -10.15 2.25 -1.70
CA THR A 151 -10.99 3.44 -1.54
C THR A 151 -11.48 3.61 -0.10
N LEU A 152 -11.77 2.52 0.60
CA LEU A 152 -12.12 2.53 2.02
C LEU A 152 -10.95 3.06 2.87
N LEU A 153 -9.75 2.54 2.64
CA LEU A 153 -8.52 2.95 3.34
C LEU A 153 -8.19 4.42 3.06
N ALA A 154 -8.28 4.84 1.81
CA ALA A 154 -8.08 6.22 1.37
C ALA A 154 -9.02 7.22 2.06
N ARG A 155 -10.21 6.78 2.51
CA ARG A 155 -11.22 7.62 3.16
C ARG A 155 -11.32 7.42 4.67
N SER A 156 -10.43 6.63 5.25
CA SER A 156 -10.41 6.36 6.68
C SER A 156 -9.91 7.56 7.47
N VAL A 157 -10.48 7.74 8.65
CA VAL A 157 -10.02 8.69 9.70
C VAL A 157 -8.98 8.00 10.58
N SER A 158 -9.21 6.72 10.87
CA SER A 158 -8.27 5.85 11.58
C SER A 158 -8.41 4.41 11.06
N LEU A 159 -7.31 3.67 11.15
CA LEU A 159 -7.20 2.27 10.75
C LEU A 159 -6.46 1.51 11.83
N ARG A 160 -6.97 0.37 12.26
CA ARG A 160 -6.28 -0.61 13.09
C ARG A 160 -6.20 -1.89 12.29
N ILE A 161 -4.98 -2.39 12.11
CA ILE A 161 -4.69 -3.58 11.34
C ILE A 161 -4.11 -4.62 12.29
N SER A 162 -4.66 -5.82 12.29
CA SER A 162 -4.17 -6.97 13.04
C SER A 162 -4.04 -8.17 12.11
N ALA A 163 -2.98 -8.95 12.27
CA ALA A 163 -2.75 -10.18 11.52
C ALA A 163 -2.13 -11.23 12.44
N ALA A 164 -2.63 -12.47 12.38
CA ALA A 164 -2.14 -13.57 13.21
C ALA A 164 -0.69 -13.94 12.87
N ARG A 165 -0.32 -13.81 11.59
CA ARG A 165 1.03 -14.08 11.06
C ARG A 165 1.52 -12.92 10.22
N LEU A 166 2.83 -12.85 10.00
CA LEU A 166 3.46 -11.88 9.08
C LEU A 166 3.10 -10.41 9.35
N TRP A 167 2.76 -10.05 10.59
CA TRP A 167 2.49 -8.66 10.98
C TRP A 167 3.70 -7.75 10.71
N SER A 168 4.92 -8.30 10.77
CA SER A 168 6.16 -7.59 10.42
C SER A 168 6.22 -7.21 8.93
N ALA A 169 5.59 -7.98 8.02
CA ALA A 169 5.50 -7.63 6.61
C ALA A 169 4.57 -6.42 6.40
N ILE A 170 3.45 -6.37 7.14
CA ILE A 170 2.53 -5.22 7.17
C ILE A 170 3.27 -4.00 7.70
N LEU A 171 3.96 -4.12 8.84
CA LEU A 171 4.75 -3.04 9.42
C LEU A 171 5.80 -2.52 8.45
N ARG A 172 6.61 -3.40 7.84
CA ARG A 172 7.61 -3.00 6.84
C ARG A 172 6.98 -2.27 5.65
N ARG A 173 5.80 -2.70 5.19
CA ARG A 173 5.08 -1.99 4.12
C ARG A 173 4.60 -0.62 4.58
N ILE A 174 4.04 -0.49 5.78
CA ILE A 174 3.65 0.79 6.40
C ILE A 174 4.84 1.75 6.46
N LYS A 175 5.99 1.27 6.95
CA LYS A 175 7.25 2.05 7.03
C LYS A 175 7.73 2.51 5.65
N ARG A 176 7.80 1.61 4.67
CA ARG A 176 8.17 1.97 3.28
C ARG A 176 7.22 2.96 2.62
N LEU A 177 5.93 2.90 2.95
CA LEU A 177 4.92 3.87 2.49
C LEU A 177 5.00 5.20 3.24
N GLY A 178 5.82 5.28 4.29
CA GLY A 178 6.00 6.46 5.13
C GLY A 178 4.79 6.82 5.98
N LEU A 179 3.86 5.87 6.21
CA LEU A 179 2.59 6.16 6.87
C LEU A 179 2.80 6.49 8.36
N MET A 180 1.90 7.30 8.92
CA MET A 180 1.91 7.60 10.35
C MET A 180 1.25 6.46 11.10
N TYR A 181 2.03 5.73 11.91
CA TYR A 181 1.55 4.57 12.65
C TYR A 181 2.00 4.55 14.10
N GLU A 182 1.35 3.69 14.88
CA GLU A 182 1.72 3.28 16.23
C GLU A 182 1.47 1.77 16.35
N VAL A 183 2.37 1.03 16.99
CA VAL A 183 2.14 -0.38 17.32
C VAL A 183 1.55 -0.45 18.71
N ILE A 184 0.43 -1.15 18.84
CA ILE A 184 -0.31 -1.34 20.07
C ILE A 184 -0.18 -2.81 20.45
N GLU A 185 0.36 -3.07 21.64
CA GLU A 185 0.32 -4.39 22.24
C GLU A 185 -1.11 -4.70 22.70
N GLY A 186 -1.60 -5.88 22.36
CA GLY A 186 -2.88 -6.41 22.83
C GLY A 186 -2.68 -7.78 23.48
N GLU A 187 -3.70 -8.27 24.19
CA GLU A 187 -3.72 -9.61 24.81
C GLU A 187 -3.77 -10.73 23.74
N GLY A 188 -2.69 -10.90 22.98
CA GLY A 188 -2.51 -11.98 22.01
C GLY A 188 -1.74 -11.55 20.76
N THR A 189 -2.32 -10.67 19.93
CA THR A 189 -1.73 -10.28 18.62
C THR A 189 -1.44 -8.79 18.57
N PRO A 190 -0.21 -8.34 18.22
CA PRO A 190 0.08 -6.92 18.06
C PRO A 190 -0.81 -6.34 16.95
N SER A 191 -1.33 -5.14 17.21
CA SER A 191 -2.10 -4.39 16.22
C SER A 191 -1.36 -3.11 15.83
N ILE A 192 -1.47 -2.71 14.57
CA ILE A 192 -0.85 -1.49 14.07
C ILE A 192 -1.96 -0.49 13.82
N GLU A 193 -1.95 0.61 14.56
CA GLU A 193 -2.85 1.73 14.33
C GLU A 193 -2.20 2.72 13.36
N VAL A 194 -2.83 2.90 12.20
CA VAL A 194 -2.42 3.84 11.17
C VAL A 194 -3.36 5.04 11.20
N THR A 195 -2.78 6.23 11.23
CA THR A 195 -3.53 7.49 11.09
C THR A 195 -4.18 7.50 9.70
N GLY A 196 -5.50 7.64 9.64
CA GLY A 196 -6.24 7.54 8.39
C GLY A 196 -6.14 8.83 7.55
N PRO A 197 -6.14 8.75 6.22
CA PRO A 197 -5.91 9.92 5.36
C PRO A 197 -6.91 11.06 5.53
N ALA A 198 -8.16 10.76 5.86
CA ALA A 198 -9.19 11.77 6.07
C ALA A 198 -8.96 12.63 7.34
N SER A 199 -7.98 12.27 8.19
CA SER A 199 -7.57 13.08 9.35
C SER A 199 -6.41 14.04 9.03
N VAL A 200 -5.78 13.91 7.87
CA VAL A 200 -4.54 14.61 7.53
C VAL A 200 -4.82 15.79 6.60
N LEU A 201 -4.59 17.01 7.09
CA LEU A 201 -4.73 18.24 6.30
C LEU A 201 -3.48 18.47 5.42
N GLY A 202 -3.68 19.09 4.25
CA GLY A 202 -2.60 19.59 3.36
C GLY A 202 -1.90 18.54 2.48
N ILE A 203 -1.75 17.29 2.93
CA ILE A 203 -1.09 16.20 2.18
C ILE A 203 -2.01 15.03 1.83
N HIS A 204 -3.33 15.24 1.95
CA HIS A 204 -4.37 14.22 1.81
C HIS A 204 -4.18 13.31 0.59
N ASP A 205 -3.93 13.85 -0.61
CA ASP A 205 -3.91 13.04 -1.84
C ASP A 205 -2.65 12.17 -1.99
N ARG A 206 -1.51 12.64 -1.49
CA ARG A 206 -0.28 11.82 -1.46
C ARG A 206 -0.38 10.74 -0.40
N TYR A 207 -0.87 11.11 0.78
CA TYR A 207 -1.03 10.19 1.90
C TYR A 207 -2.12 9.13 1.65
N SER A 208 -3.22 9.50 0.98
CA SER A 208 -4.30 8.57 0.58
C SER A 208 -3.80 7.50 -0.39
N ARG A 209 -3.00 7.89 -1.38
CA ARG A 209 -2.37 6.94 -2.31
C ARG A 209 -1.40 6.00 -1.60
N ALA A 210 -0.60 6.52 -0.67
CA ALA A 210 0.28 5.70 0.16
C ALA A 210 -0.53 4.69 0.99
N ALA A 211 -1.59 5.12 1.68
CA ALA A 211 -2.42 4.24 2.50
C ALA A 211 -3.13 3.14 1.67
N SER A 212 -3.57 3.47 0.46
CA SER A 212 -4.16 2.48 -0.48
C SER A 212 -3.17 1.37 -0.84
N GLY A 213 -1.87 1.70 -0.91
CA GLY A 213 -0.78 0.75 -1.16
C GLY A 213 -0.56 -0.32 -0.09
N LEU A 214 -1.36 -0.31 1.00
CA LEU A 214 -1.40 -1.39 2.00
C LEU A 214 -2.22 -2.60 1.52
N VAL A 215 -3.24 -2.42 0.69
CA VAL A 215 -4.12 -3.55 0.30
C VAL A 215 -3.34 -4.71 -0.31
N PRO A 216 -2.37 -4.51 -1.24
CA PRO A 216 -1.58 -5.61 -1.77
C PRO A 216 -0.87 -6.46 -0.71
N VAL A 217 -0.25 -5.84 0.31
CA VAL A 217 0.45 -6.63 1.35
C VAL A 217 -0.51 -7.40 2.25
N LEU A 218 -1.73 -6.89 2.45
CA LEU A 218 -2.76 -7.60 3.22
C LEU A 218 -3.21 -8.87 2.48
N LEU A 219 -3.32 -8.81 1.15
CA LEU A 219 -3.64 -10.00 0.35
C LEU A 219 -2.54 -11.07 0.44
N ASP A 220 -1.27 -10.67 0.53
CA ASP A 220 -0.14 -11.59 0.65
C ASP A 220 -0.03 -12.24 2.04
N VAL A 221 -0.46 -11.53 3.10
CA VAL A 221 -0.40 -12.02 4.51
C VAL A 221 -1.46 -13.09 4.80
N GLY A 222 -2.51 -13.17 3.98
CA GLY A 222 -3.59 -14.15 4.12
C GLY A 222 -4.60 -13.75 5.19
N GLU A 223 -4.36 -14.08 6.45
CA GLU A 223 -5.31 -13.83 7.56
C GLU A 223 -5.05 -12.49 8.24
N TRP A 224 -5.96 -11.55 8.03
CA TRP A 224 -5.89 -10.20 8.57
C TRP A 224 -7.28 -9.66 8.92
N ARG A 225 -7.30 -8.67 9.81
CA ARG A 225 -8.47 -7.89 10.17
C ARG A 225 -8.11 -6.41 10.19
N MET A 226 -9.01 -5.60 9.66
CA MET A 226 -8.95 -4.15 9.64
C MET A 226 -10.20 -3.57 10.27
N GLU A 227 -10.01 -2.70 11.24
CA GLU A 227 -11.07 -1.93 11.87
C GLU A 227 -10.75 -0.45 11.81
N GLY A 228 -11.76 0.40 11.81
CA GLY A 228 -11.48 1.81 11.73
C GLY A 228 -12.71 2.67 11.69
N ARG A 229 -12.49 3.94 11.40
CA ARG A 229 -13.55 4.91 11.18
C ARG A 229 -13.39 5.53 9.81
N ILE A 230 -14.51 5.79 9.15
CA ILE A 230 -14.56 6.61 7.94
C ILE A 230 -15.43 7.83 8.18
N ARG A 231 -15.19 8.88 7.40
CA ARG A 231 -16.04 10.07 7.39
C ARG A 231 -17.03 10.00 6.23
N LEU A 232 -18.32 10.01 6.54
CA LEU A 232 -19.42 10.08 5.57
C LEU A 232 -20.20 11.38 5.80
N GLY A 233 -19.88 12.41 5.01
CA GLY A 233 -20.36 13.77 5.26
C GLY A 233 -19.79 14.31 6.57
N THR A 234 -20.66 14.70 7.50
CA THR A 234 -20.26 15.20 8.83
C THR A 234 -20.15 14.10 9.89
N ARG A 235 -20.54 12.86 9.58
CA ARG A 235 -20.59 11.77 10.54
C ARG A 235 -19.40 10.85 10.39
N GLU A 236 -18.84 10.42 11.51
CA GLU A 236 -17.88 9.31 11.55
C GLU A 236 -18.62 8.00 11.81
N MET A 237 -18.24 6.96 11.06
CA MET A 237 -18.85 5.64 11.17
C MET A 237 -17.76 4.58 11.28
N GLY A 238 -17.96 3.62 12.17
CA GLY A 238 -17.06 2.48 12.31
C GLY A 238 -17.19 1.53 11.12
N PHE A 239 -16.10 0.86 10.77
CA PHE A 239 -16.10 -0.26 9.83
C PHE A 239 -15.22 -1.39 10.35
N SER A 240 -15.49 -2.61 9.86
CA SER A 240 -14.68 -3.79 10.09
C SER A 240 -14.67 -4.60 8.80
N VAL A 241 -13.47 -4.99 8.36
CA VAL A 241 -13.22 -5.84 7.19
C VAL A 241 -12.13 -6.83 7.58
N ASP A 242 -12.25 -8.07 7.15
CA ASP A 242 -11.24 -9.11 7.35
C ASP A 242 -11.01 -9.88 6.04
N SER A 243 -10.03 -10.77 6.05
CA SER A 243 -9.66 -11.60 4.90
C SER A 243 -10.80 -12.50 4.37
N SER A 244 -11.84 -12.75 5.18
CA SER A 244 -13.01 -13.55 4.79
C SER A 244 -14.16 -12.71 4.22
N SER A 245 -14.05 -11.38 4.28
CA SER A 245 -15.14 -10.47 3.94
C SER A 245 -15.50 -10.46 2.45
N ALA A 246 -14.53 -10.73 1.57
CA ALA A 246 -14.73 -10.93 0.14
C ALA A 246 -13.47 -11.52 -0.50
N GLU A 247 -13.62 -12.20 -1.63
CA GLU A 247 -12.49 -12.53 -2.49
C GLU A 247 -11.91 -11.24 -3.09
N MET A 248 -10.61 -11.04 -2.90
CA MET A 248 -9.86 -9.86 -3.35
C MET A 248 -8.56 -10.32 -4.02
N ARG A 249 -8.31 -9.82 -5.23
CA ARG A 249 -7.11 -10.13 -6.01
C ARG A 249 -6.87 -9.05 -7.04
N TYR A 250 -5.63 -8.65 -7.23
CA TYR A 250 -5.25 -7.82 -8.38
C TYR A 250 -4.86 -8.69 -9.57
N PRO A 251 -5.13 -8.25 -10.81
CA PRO A 251 -4.53 -8.85 -11.99
C PRO A 251 -2.99 -8.84 -11.87
N PRO A 252 -2.27 -9.90 -12.32
CA PRO A 252 -0.82 -10.01 -12.14
C PRO A 252 -0.01 -8.82 -12.68
N ASP A 253 -0.46 -8.22 -13.78
CA ASP A 253 0.16 -7.06 -14.44
C ASP A 253 -0.04 -5.72 -13.67
N VAL A 254 -1.01 -5.67 -12.75
CA VAL A 254 -1.28 -4.51 -11.90
C VAL A 254 -0.35 -4.50 -10.69
N VAL A 255 -0.15 -5.67 -10.06
CA VAL A 255 0.69 -5.83 -8.85
C VAL A 255 2.10 -5.30 -9.09
N GLY A 256 2.72 -5.66 -10.22
CA GLY A 256 4.10 -5.29 -10.55
C GLY A 256 4.34 -3.77 -10.68
N ARG A 257 3.33 -2.98 -11.05
CA ARG A 257 3.44 -1.51 -11.17
C ARG A 257 3.41 -0.81 -9.81
N SER A 258 2.64 -1.34 -8.86
CA SER A 258 2.50 -0.80 -7.49
C SER A 258 3.70 -1.11 -6.57
N ILE A 259 4.49 -2.14 -6.88
CA ILE A 259 5.66 -2.54 -6.10
C ILE A 259 6.92 -1.80 -6.58
N ARG A 260 7.13 -1.72 -7.91
CA ARG A 260 8.32 -1.09 -8.52
C ARG A 260 8.45 0.42 -8.26
N THR A 261 7.34 1.12 -8.02
CA THR A 261 7.34 2.57 -7.79
C THR A 261 7.83 2.97 -6.39
N PHE A 262 8.00 2.03 -5.46
CA PHE A 262 8.40 2.30 -4.07
C PHE A 262 9.81 1.79 -3.71
N ASP A 263 10.55 1.20 -4.65
CA ASP A 263 11.80 0.47 -4.36
C ASP A 263 13.05 1.38 -4.23
N SER A 264 12.89 2.70 -4.33
CA SER A 264 13.94 3.69 -4.05
C SER A 264 13.69 4.36 -2.71
N SER A 265 13.76 3.58 -1.64
CA SER A 265 13.46 4.03 -0.29
C SER A 265 14.56 4.98 0.24
N ILE A 266 14.15 5.97 1.02
CA ILE A 266 15.04 6.97 1.65
C ILE A 266 16.00 6.28 2.64
N GLU A 267 15.53 5.20 3.27
CA GLU A 267 16.25 4.35 4.21
C GLU A 267 17.44 3.66 3.52
N GLU A 268 17.25 3.06 2.33
CA GLU A 268 18.35 2.43 1.59
C GLU A 268 19.47 3.43 1.24
N ARG A 269 19.08 4.67 0.93
CA ARG A 269 20.03 5.74 0.64
C ARG A 269 20.75 6.20 1.90
N LEU A 270 20.03 6.34 3.02
CA LEU A 270 20.60 6.69 4.32
C LEU A 270 21.63 5.64 4.75
N HIS A 271 21.29 4.35 4.63
CA HIS A 271 22.18 3.24 4.95
C HIS A 271 23.51 3.34 4.20
N ARG A 272 23.44 3.46 2.87
CA ARG A 272 24.63 3.60 2.02
C ARG A 272 25.44 4.85 2.37
N ALA A 273 24.77 5.97 2.64
CA ALA A 273 25.43 7.22 3.00
C ALA A 273 26.17 7.12 4.35
N LEU A 274 25.57 6.47 5.36
CA LEU A 274 26.20 6.26 6.66
C LEU A 274 27.45 5.38 6.55
N LEU A 275 27.35 4.24 5.84
CA LEU A 275 28.48 3.34 5.64
C LEU A 275 29.65 4.00 4.90
N GLN A 276 29.37 4.88 3.94
CA GLN A 276 30.40 5.60 3.19
C GLN A 276 31.05 6.72 4.00
N ALA A 277 30.27 7.48 4.77
CA ALA A 277 30.77 8.68 5.45
C ALA A 277 31.34 8.42 6.84
N ALA A 278 30.95 7.32 7.49
CA ALA A 278 31.38 6.98 8.84
C ALA A 278 31.61 5.45 8.96
N PRO A 279 32.64 4.90 8.29
CA PRO A 279 32.92 3.47 8.27
C PRO A 279 33.36 2.92 9.65
N ASP A 280 33.70 3.79 10.59
CA ASP A 280 34.01 3.46 11.98
C ASP A 280 32.76 3.11 12.82
N LEU A 281 31.57 3.55 12.38
CA LEU A 281 30.32 3.29 13.09
C LEU A 281 29.73 1.94 12.68
N LYS A 282 29.25 1.17 13.66
CA LYS A 282 28.48 -0.06 13.37
C LYS A 282 27.03 0.30 13.18
N VAL A 283 26.54 0.17 11.95
CA VAL A 283 25.16 0.48 11.57
C VAL A 283 24.40 -0.82 11.33
N SER A 284 23.29 -1.01 12.03
CA SER A 284 22.34 -2.09 11.76
C SER A 284 21.00 -1.54 11.28
N ARG A 285 20.32 -2.29 10.42
CA ARG A 285 18.99 -1.99 9.89
C ARG A 285 17.93 -2.80 10.60
N GLU A 286 16.73 -2.24 10.72
CA GLU A 286 15.55 -2.88 11.34
C GLU A 286 15.94 -3.65 12.62
N PRO A 287 16.57 -2.97 13.61
CA PRO A 287 17.02 -3.61 14.84
C PRO A 287 15.84 -4.21 15.62
N ALA A 288 16.16 -5.01 16.65
CA ALA A 288 15.17 -5.61 17.52
C ALA A 288 14.17 -4.56 18.06
N PRO A 289 12.87 -4.91 18.14
CA PRO A 289 11.87 -3.99 18.67
C PRO A 289 12.18 -3.54 20.10
N LEU A 290 11.91 -2.27 20.38
CA LEU A 290 12.09 -1.64 21.69
C LEU A 290 10.74 -1.56 22.41
N ASP A 291 10.73 -1.92 23.69
CA ASP A 291 9.59 -1.70 24.57
C ASP A 291 9.42 -0.20 24.80
N ALA A 292 8.27 0.35 24.40
CA ALA A 292 7.93 1.76 24.57
C ALA A 292 6.87 2.00 25.65
N GLY A 293 6.65 1.04 26.55
CA GLY A 293 5.62 1.06 27.59
C GLY A 293 4.31 0.44 27.09
N PRO A 294 3.28 1.23 26.71
CA PRO A 294 2.01 0.68 26.22
C PRO A 294 2.07 0.18 24.75
N GLY A 295 3.24 -0.13 24.22
CA GLY A 295 3.40 -0.54 22.83
C GLY A 295 4.85 -0.80 22.43
N VAL A 296 5.03 -1.33 21.22
CA VAL A 296 6.34 -1.65 20.64
C VAL A 296 6.79 -0.54 19.69
N MET A 297 8.09 -0.23 19.69
CA MET A 297 8.71 0.62 18.69
C MET A 297 9.73 -0.15 17.88
N VAL A 298 9.69 -0.03 16.56
CA VAL A 298 10.71 -0.61 15.68
C VAL A 298 11.42 0.53 14.94
N PRO A 299 12.64 0.92 15.36
CA PRO A 299 13.42 1.91 14.63
C PRO A 299 13.87 1.39 13.26
N ASP A 300 14.28 2.29 12.36
CA ASP A 300 14.84 1.92 11.06
C ASP A 300 16.30 1.50 11.15
N PHE A 301 17.07 2.18 12.02
CA PHE A 301 18.48 1.91 12.22
C PHE A 301 18.87 1.94 13.69
N ALA A 302 19.90 1.18 14.04
CA ALA A 302 20.69 1.40 15.24
C ALA A 302 22.15 1.66 14.84
N VAL A 303 22.79 2.59 15.54
CA VAL A 303 24.18 2.98 15.33
C VAL A 303 24.90 2.87 16.65
N ASP A 304 25.91 2.01 16.72
CA ASP A 304 26.78 1.90 17.89
C ASP A 304 27.95 2.89 17.76
N VAL A 305 28.07 3.78 18.74
CA VAL A 305 29.11 4.82 18.84
C VAL A 305 29.67 4.84 20.26
N ASP A 306 30.97 4.58 20.43
CA ASP A 306 31.69 4.64 21.72
C ASP A 306 31.01 3.88 22.88
N GLY A 307 30.42 2.71 22.60
CA GLY A 307 29.70 1.90 23.59
C GLY A 307 28.27 2.36 23.89
N HIS A 308 27.78 3.36 23.17
CA HIS A 308 26.42 3.86 23.24
C HIS A 308 25.65 3.52 21.95
N ARG A 309 24.38 3.15 22.09
CA ARG A 309 23.53 2.78 20.94
C ARG A 309 22.53 3.90 20.67
N VAL A 310 22.63 4.51 19.49
CA VAL A 310 21.71 5.56 19.03
C VAL A 310 20.79 4.99 17.95
N PHE A 311 19.49 5.12 18.15
CA PHE A 311 18.48 4.70 17.20
C PHE A 311 18.13 5.82 16.23
N ILE A 312 17.76 5.46 15.00
CA ILE A 312 17.31 6.40 13.98
C ILE A 312 16.00 5.88 13.39
N GLU A 313 15.02 6.76 13.31
CA GLU A 313 13.72 6.50 12.68
C GLU A 313 13.51 7.53 11.57
N VAL A 314 13.23 7.05 10.37
CA VAL A 314 12.90 7.86 9.20
C VAL A 314 11.38 8.02 9.12
N VAL A 315 10.95 9.28 9.15
CA VAL A 315 9.54 9.65 9.14
C VAL A 315 9.22 10.32 7.80
N GLY A 316 8.54 9.57 6.93
CA GLY A 316 8.04 10.06 5.65
C GLY A 316 6.92 11.08 5.85
N PHE A 317 5.69 10.61 6.08
CA PHE A 317 4.56 11.48 6.35
C PHE A 317 4.42 11.81 7.84
N TRP A 318 4.06 13.05 8.14
CA TRP A 318 3.89 13.50 9.52
C TRP A 318 2.93 14.69 9.62
N THR A 319 2.39 14.92 10.81
CA THR A 319 1.76 16.17 11.23
C THR A 319 2.45 16.67 12.52
N PRO A 320 2.35 17.97 12.86
CA PRO A 320 2.92 18.48 14.10
C PRO A 320 2.41 17.72 15.34
N GLU A 321 1.12 17.39 15.37
CA GLU A 321 0.52 16.61 16.43
C GLU A 321 1.08 15.19 16.51
N TYR A 322 1.29 14.53 15.35
CA TYR A 322 1.89 13.21 15.28
C TYR A 322 3.32 13.21 15.81
N LEU A 323 4.17 14.15 15.37
CA LEU A 323 5.55 14.24 15.86
C LEU A 323 5.62 14.55 17.34
N ARG A 324 4.79 15.48 17.85
CA ARG A 324 4.73 15.79 19.29
C ARG A 324 4.41 14.54 20.11
N ARG A 325 3.34 13.81 19.75
CA ARG A 325 2.97 12.56 20.43
C ARG A 325 4.07 11.50 20.33
N LYS A 326 4.71 11.36 19.17
CA LYS A 326 5.81 10.40 18.98
C LYS A 326 6.96 10.78 19.92
N VAL A 327 7.45 12.02 19.91
CA VAL A 327 8.54 12.47 20.80
C VAL A 327 8.20 12.34 22.29
N GLU A 328 6.98 12.68 22.70
CA GLU A 328 6.55 12.50 24.09
C GLU A 328 6.60 11.04 24.54
N LYS A 329 6.21 10.09 23.66
CA LYS A 329 6.34 8.66 23.95
C LYS A 329 7.80 8.25 24.08
N LEU A 330 8.66 8.71 23.16
CA LEU A 330 10.09 8.40 23.17
C LEU A 330 10.78 8.82 24.46
N ARG A 331 10.47 10.02 24.95
CA ARG A 331 11.05 10.53 26.20
C ARG A 331 10.66 9.73 27.44
N ARG A 332 9.57 8.94 27.37
CA ARG A 332 9.15 8.06 28.47
C ARG A 332 9.89 6.72 28.47
N VAL A 333 10.46 6.32 27.33
CA VAL A 333 11.24 5.10 27.21
C VAL A 333 12.63 5.35 27.80
N ARG A 334 12.88 4.77 28.98
CA ARG A 334 14.20 4.92 29.63
C ARG A 334 15.26 4.15 28.83
N GLY A 335 16.42 4.77 28.63
CA GLY A 335 17.57 4.13 27.99
C GLY A 335 17.52 4.04 26.47
N VAL A 336 16.56 4.70 25.81
CA VAL A 336 16.49 4.78 24.35
C VAL A 336 16.89 6.18 23.89
N ASP A 337 18.04 6.27 23.24
CA ASP A 337 18.48 7.50 22.59
C ASP A 337 18.14 7.46 21.11
N MET A 338 17.27 8.36 20.64
CA MET A 338 16.74 8.30 19.27
C MET A 338 16.79 9.65 18.51
N ILE A 339 17.04 9.56 17.21
CA ILE A 339 16.98 10.66 16.25
C ILE A 339 15.82 10.41 15.28
N LEU A 340 14.96 11.40 15.11
CA LEU A 340 13.91 11.39 14.09
C LEU A 340 14.39 12.12 12.84
N LEU A 341 14.52 11.40 11.71
CA LEU A 341 14.78 12.00 10.40
C LEU A 341 13.46 12.23 9.68
N VAL A 342 13.04 13.49 9.56
CA VAL A 342 11.68 13.84 9.13
C VAL A 342 11.69 14.51 7.75
N ASP A 343 10.75 14.17 6.87
CA ASP A 343 10.63 14.83 5.55
C ASP A 343 10.16 16.28 5.69
N GLY A 344 11.09 17.22 5.49
CA GLY A 344 10.85 18.66 5.52
C GLY A 344 10.24 19.23 4.25
N SER A 345 9.86 18.41 3.27
CA SER A 345 9.04 18.80 2.10
C SER A 345 7.55 18.89 2.42
N ILE A 346 7.14 18.33 3.56
CA ILE A 346 5.77 18.39 4.06
C ILE A 346 5.60 19.75 4.75
N GLY A 347 4.79 20.63 4.16
CA GLY A 347 4.73 22.07 4.40
C GLY A 347 4.20 22.56 5.75
N PHE A 348 4.47 21.85 6.84
CA PHE A 348 4.13 22.31 8.19
C PHE A 348 5.18 23.31 8.74
N PRO A 349 4.76 24.28 9.58
CA PRO A 349 5.68 25.23 10.22
C PRO A 349 6.72 24.50 11.08
N ARG A 350 7.99 24.90 10.95
CA ARG A 350 9.12 24.31 11.72
C ARG A 350 9.20 24.76 13.18
N ALA A 351 8.30 25.63 13.62
CA ALA A 351 8.50 26.46 14.81
C ALA A 351 8.35 25.72 16.15
N ASP A 352 8.01 24.43 16.16
CA ASP A 352 7.65 23.72 17.40
C ASP A 352 8.10 22.25 17.39
N VAL A 353 9.31 22.02 16.88
CA VAL A 353 9.83 20.67 16.62
C VAL A 353 10.98 20.36 17.60
N PRO A 354 10.92 19.23 18.33
CA PRO A 354 11.94 18.87 19.30
C PRO A 354 13.36 18.76 18.70
N SER A 355 14.38 19.01 19.53
CA SER A 355 15.81 18.95 19.17
C SER A 355 16.26 17.62 18.57
N GLU A 356 15.53 16.55 18.88
CA GLU A 356 15.71 15.17 18.45
C GLU A 356 15.31 14.98 16.96
N VAL A 357 14.74 16.00 16.33
CA VAL A 357 14.29 15.97 14.94
C VAL A 357 15.28 16.66 14.00
N ILE A 358 15.64 15.95 12.94
CA ILE A 358 16.46 16.43 11.83
C ILE A 358 15.63 16.35 10.55
N PHE A 359 15.48 17.48 9.86
CA PHE A 359 14.72 17.53 8.61
C PHE A 359 15.59 17.22 7.39
N TYR A 360 15.13 16.30 6.54
CA TYR A 360 15.66 16.06 5.19
C TYR A 360 14.72 16.65 4.13
N ARG A 361 15.13 16.75 2.86
CA ARG A 361 14.24 17.21 1.78
C ARG A 361 14.38 16.36 0.52
N GLY A 362 13.33 15.64 0.16
CA GLY A 362 13.36 14.73 -0.98
C GLY A 362 14.52 13.75 -0.82
N ASN A 363 15.50 13.83 -1.73
CA ASN A 363 16.69 13.00 -1.63
C ASN A 363 17.83 13.61 -0.80
N ASP A 364 17.77 14.85 -0.36
CA ASP A 364 18.86 15.46 0.39
C ASP A 364 18.79 15.15 1.89
N ILE A 365 19.65 14.24 2.36
CA ILE A 365 19.79 13.87 3.77
C ILE A 365 20.93 14.70 4.38
N PRO A 366 20.70 15.45 5.48
CA PRO A 366 21.71 16.30 6.12
C PRO A 366 22.72 15.47 6.93
N LEU A 367 23.52 14.66 6.25
CA LEU A 367 24.39 13.63 6.83
C LEU A 367 25.39 14.20 7.83
N LYS A 368 25.99 15.37 7.55
CA LYS A 368 26.91 16.04 8.48
C LYS A 368 26.24 16.33 9.83
N ARG A 369 25.03 16.90 9.81
CA ARG A 369 24.27 17.22 11.03
C ARG A 369 23.85 15.94 11.77
N LEU A 370 23.45 14.91 11.04
CA LEU A 370 23.12 13.60 11.60
C LEU A 370 24.32 12.99 12.33
N LEU A 371 25.48 12.92 11.67
CA LEU A 371 26.71 12.38 12.27
C LEU A 371 27.19 13.20 13.47
N THR A 372 27.11 14.54 13.42
CA THR A 372 27.41 15.39 14.57
C THR A 372 26.46 15.10 15.74
N SER A 373 25.18 14.86 15.46
CA SER A 373 24.19 14.53 16.50
C SER A 373 24.44 13.15 17.11
N ILE A 374 24.76 12.14 16.30
CA ILE A 374 25.12 10.79 16.75
C ILE A 374 26.35 10.84 17.65
N ARG A 375 27.44 11.48 17.18
CA ARG A 375 28.70 11.57 17.94
C ARG A 375 28.60 12.47 19.17
N GLY A 376 27.73 13.48 19.18
CA GLY A 376 27.54 14.35 20.35
C GLY A 376 26.90 13.61 21.54
N ARG A 377 26.18 12.52 21.27
CA ARG A 377 25.46 11.72 22.28
C ARG A 377 26.35 10.74 23.05
N SER A 378 27.60 10.52 22.64
CA SER A 378 28.56 9.65 23.35
C SER A 378 28.99 10.17 24.74
N SER A 379 28.53 11.35 25.17
CA SER A 379 28.92 12.00 26.44
C SER A 379 27.89 11.92 27.57
N GLN A 380 26.73 11.27 27.37
CA GLN A 380 25.75 10.99 28.44
C GLN A 380 25.37 9.51 28.42
N GLY A 381 26.17 8.68 29.10
CA GLY A 381 26.04 7.22 29.04
C GLY A 381 24.81 6.66 29.74
N VAL A 382 24.36 5.49 29.27
CA VAL A 382 23.82 4.34 30.02
C VAL A 382 23.90 3.08 29.12
N ASP A 383 24.03 1.94 29.82
CA ASP A 383 24.35 0.53 29.51
C ASP A 383 23.66 -0.21 28.35
N VAL A 384 24.32 -1.29 27.90
CA VAL A 384 24.19 -1.94 26.58
C VAL A 384 23.31 -3.21 26.53
N ASN A 385 22.48 -3.49 27.55
CA ASN A 385 21.79 -4.78 27.69
C ASN A 385 20.25 -4.68 27.84
N ALA A 386 19.57 -3.95 26.96
CA ALA A 386 18.11 -4.00 26.85
C ALA A 386 17.68 -4.93 25.70
N ALA A 387 17.89 -6.23 25.86
CA ALA A 387 17.20 -7.26 25.07
C ALA A 387 15.96 -7.71 25.86
N VAL A 388 14.80 -7.74 25.20
CA VAL A 388 13.51 -8.09 25.82
C VAL A 388 13.52 -9.56 26.25
N GLN A 389 13.27 -9.80 27.54
CA GLN A 389 12.76 -11.08 28.05
C GLN A 389 11.24 -11.09 27.87
N SER A 390 10.69 -12.09 27.17
CA SER A 390 9.24 -12.25 27.02
C SER A 390 8.53 -12.50 28.38
N PRO A 391 7.25 -12.12 28.56
CA PRO A 391 6.49 -12.44 29.75
C PRO A 391 6.38 -13.96 29.94
N GLY A 392 6.46 -14.44 31.17
CA GLY A 392 6.21 -15.85 31.48
C GLY A 392 4.71 -16.12 31.52
N HIS A 393 4.22 -17.00 30.65
CA HIS A 393 2.87 -17.57 30.74
C HIS A 393 2.95 -18.92 31.45
N SER A 394 2.25 -19.07 32.58
CA SER A 394 2.24 -20.30 33.39
C SER A 394 1.08 -21.22 32.97
N GLY A 395 1.27 -21.98 31.90
CA GLY A 395 0.49 -23.19 31.63
C GLY A 395 1.14 -24.44 32.25
N PRO A 396 0.41 -25.52 32.54
CA PRO A 396 1.01 -26.75 33.05
C PRO A 396 1.94 -27.37 31.99
N PRO A 397 3.12 -27.92 32.38
CA PRO A 397 4.02 -28.59 31.46
C PRO A 397 3.34 -29.77 30.77
N ILE A 398 3.52 -29.89 29.45
CA ILE A 398 3.02 -31.03 28.69
C ILE A 398 4.09 -32.11 28.74
N ALA A 399 3.78 -33.25 29.35
CA ALA A 399 4.73 -34.36 29.50
C ALA A 399 5.29 -34.81 28.12
N GLY A 400 6.61 -34.81 27.99
CA GLY A 400 7.32 -35.19 26.75
C GLY A 400 7.62 -34.05 25.77
N LEU A 401 7.05 -32.86 25.97
CA LEU A 401 7.34 -31.68 25.13
C LEU A 401 8.75 -31.14 25.37
N ASP A 402 9.24 -31.17 26.62
CA ASP A 402 10.58 -30.66 26.98
C ASP A 402 11.70 -31.36 26.20
N ALA A 403 11.67 -32.70 26.11
CA ALA A 403 12.65 -33.48 25.35
C ALA A 403 12.62 -33.17 23.83
N LEU A 404 11.44 -32.83 23.31
CA LEU A 404 11.28 -32.47 21.90
C LEU A 404 11.77 -31.03 21.63
N LEU A 405 11.61 -30.11 22.59
CA LEU A 405 12.12 -28.74 22.53
C LEU A 405 13.63 -28.67 22.72
N GLU A 406 14.21 -29.50 23.59
CA GLU A 406 15.68 -29.64 23.71
C GLU A 406 16.32 -30.04 22.37
N GLY A 407 15.68 -30.95 21.64
CA GLY A 407 16.12 -31.36 20.29
C GLY A 407 15.95 -30.30 19.19
N LEU A 408 15.25 -29.19 19.48
CA LEU A 408 15.00 -28.07 18.56
C LEU A 408 15.72 -26.78 19.00
N MET A 409 16.59 -26.86 20.00
CA MET A 409 17.37 -25.71 20.49
C MET A 409 18.20 -25.09 19.37
N GLY A 410 18.05 -23.77 19.18
CA GLY A 410 18.69 -23.02 18.11
C GLY A 410 18.07 -23.19 16.72
N SER A 411 16.98 -23.94 16.57
CA SER A 411 16.21 -24.00 15.32
C SER A 411 15.47 -22.69 15.05
N THR A 412 15.17 -22.46 13.78
CA THR A 412 14.40 -21.29 13.33
C THR A 412 12.92 -21.40 13.69
N PHE A 413 12.21 -20.28 13.72
CA PHE A 413 10.76 -20.28 13.98
C PHE A 413 9.99 -21.21 13.02
N ASP A 414 10.27 -21.15 11.72
CA ASP A 414 9.61 -21.99 10.71
C ASP A 414 9.88 -23.49 10.88
N GLU A 415 11.07 -23.86 11.37
CA GLU A 415 11.44 -25.25 11.63
C GLU A 415 10.70 -25.80 12.85
N VAL A 416 10.61 -24.99 13.90
CA VAL A 416 9.90 -25.35 15.14
C VAL A 416 8.39 -25.40 14.89
N GLU A 417 7.82 -24.42 14.17
CA GLU A 417 6.40 -24.41 13.78
C GLU A 417 6.04 -25.68 13.02
N ARG A 418 6.83 -26.03 11.99
CA ARG A 418 6.61 -27.21 11.16
C ARG A 418 6.62 -28.52 11.96
N ARG A 419 7.40 -28.56 13.04
CA ARG A 419 7.54 -29.75 13.90
C ARG A 419 6.42 -29.82 14.94
N LEU A 420 6.03 -28.68 15.52
CA LEU A 420 5.13 -28.62 16.68
C LEU A 420 3.66 -28.44 16.31
N ARG A 421 3.35 -27.68 15.27
CA ARG A 421 1.97 -27.38 14.86
C ARG A 421 1.14 -28.64 14.54
N PRO A 422 1.69 -29.70 13.90
CA PRO A 422 0.95 -30.95 13.71
C PRO A 422 0.63 -31.70 15.00
N ILE A 423 1.39 -31.46 16.06
CA ILE A 423 1.30 -32.17 17.35
C ILE A 423 0.41 -31.41 18.34
N LEU A 424 0.59 -30.08 18.40
CA LEU A 424 0.01 -29.22 19.43
C LEU A 424 -1.10 -28.29 18.91
N GLY A 425 -1.38 -28.31 17.59
CA GLY A 425 -2.37 -27.44 16.97
C GLY A 425 -1.95 -25.97 16.97
N GLU A 426 -2.91 -25.05 16.92
CA GLU A 426 -2.66 -23.60 16.85
C GLU A 426 -2.05 -23.01 18.13
N ASN A 427 -2.15 -23.71 19.28
CA ASN A 427 -1.64 -23.25 20.57
C ASN A 427 -0.20 -23.72 20.86
N TRP A 428 0.54 -24.13 19.81
CA TRP A 428 1.90 -24.66 19.98
C TRP A 428 2.88 -23.61 20.52
N LEU A 429 2.65 -22.31 20.24
CA LEU A 429 3.46 -21.21 20.78
C LEU A 429 3.31 -21.09 22.30
N ASP A 430 2.07 -21.09 22.78
CA ASP A 430 1.77 -21.01 24.22
C ASP A 430 2.36 -22.21 24.98
N ALA A 431 2.36 -23.38 24.33
CA ALA A 431 2.93 -24.60 24.88
C ALA A 431 4.45 -24.52 25.04
N ILE A 432 5.19 -23.91 24.09
CA ILE A 432 6.65 -23.74 24.25
C ILE A 432 6.98 -22.72 25.33
N GLU A 433 6.24 -21.61 25.40
CA GLU A 433 6.43 -20.56 26.42
C GLU A 433 6.18 -21.09 27.83
N SER A 434 5.12 -21.89 27.99
CA SER A 434 4.76 -22.53 29.26
C SER A 434 5.78 -23.57 29.74
N ASN A 435 6.61 -24.11 28.82
CA ASN A 435 7.70 -25.03 29.15
C ASN A 435 9.05 -24.30 29.29
N GLY A 436 9.05 -22.97 29.35
CA GLY A 436 10.25 -22.17 29.57
C GLY A 436 11.09 -21.94 28.33
N TYR A 437 10.55 -22.14 27.11
CA TYR A 437 11.24 -21.84 25.87
C TYR A 437 10.72 -20.53 25.25
N TYR A 438 11.56 -19.85 24.49
CA TYR A 438 11.21 -18.61 23.79
C TYR A 438 12.01 -18.49 22.51
N PHE A 439 11.57 -17.63 21.59
CA PHE A 439 12.38 -17.25 20.44
C PHE A 439 13.18 -15.99 20.76
N GLU A 440 14.50 -16.09 20.64
CA GLU A 440 15.41 -14.95 20.62
C GLU A 440 15.41 -14.36 19.20
N TRP A 441 15.04 -13.10 19.07
CA TRP A 441 14.88 -12.42 17.78
C TRP A 441 16.10 -11.54 17.50
N GLY A 442 16.88 -11.88 16.47
CA GLY A 442 17.97 -11.02 15.98
C GLY A 442 17.50 -9.90 15.03
N SER A 443 16.35 -10.06 14.40
CA SER A 443 15.73 -9.11 13.47
C SER A 443 14.21 -9.33 13.38
N LEU A 444 13.51 -8.54 12.55
CA LEU A 444 12.09 -8.74 12.21
C LEU A 444 11.83 -9.89 11.20
N ASP A 445 12.88 -10.57 10.73
CA ASP A 445 12.76 -11.76 9.89
C ASP A 445 12.53 -12.99 10.77
N VAL A 446 11.48 -13.73 10.45
CA VAL A 446 11.10 -14.99 11.14
C VAL A 446 12.23 -16.04 11.00
N ARG A 447 13.04 -15.93 9.95
CA ARG A 447 14.22 -16.77 9.72
C ARG A 447 15.39 -16.47 10.66
N ASP A 448 15.38 -15.34 11.37
CA ASP A 448 16.41 -14.96 12.33
C ASP A 448 16.01 -15.26 13.78
N ALA A 449 14.76 -15.65 14.03
CA ALA A 449 14.33 -16.12 15.33
C ALA A 449 14.99 -17.48 15.65
N ARG A 450 15.51 -17.65 16.87
CA ARG A 450 16.15 -18.90 17.33
C ARG A 450 15.52 -19.38 18.62
N LEU A 451 15.15 -20.66 18.70
CA LEU A 451 14.58 -21.24 19.92
C LEU A 451 15.64 -21.31 21.04
N ARG A 452 15.31 -20.76 22.20
CA ARG A 452 16.13 -20.76 23.42
C ARG A 452 15.32 -21.24 24.61
N ARG A 453 16.02 -21.71 25.64
CA ARG A 453 15.44 -22.05 26.95
C ARG A 453 15.74 -20.91 27.92
N ARG A 454 14.76 -20.53 28.75
CA ARG A 454 14.99 -19.65 29.91
C ARG A 454 15.86 -20.42 30.90
N GLY A 455 16.97 -19.82 31.29
CA GLY A 455 17.92 -20.40 32.25
C GLY A 455 17.36 -20.53 33.65
#